data_AF-A0A3B9VQK3-F1
#
_entry.id   AF-A0A3B9VQK3-F1
#
_cell.length_a   1.000
_cell.length_b   1.000
_cell.length_c   1.000
_cell.angle_alpha   90.00
_cell.angle_beta   90.00
_cell.angle_gamma   90.00
#
_symmetry.space_group_name_H-M   'P 1'
#
loop_
_entity.id
_entity.type
_entity.pdbx_description
1 polymer ?
#
loop_
_entity_poly.entity_id
_entity_poly.type
_entity_poly.pdbx_seq_one_letter_code
_entity_poly.pdbx_strand_id
1 'polypeptide(L)'
;MSIFQLLLRRILTVLATLFLLVIATVGCSGWSNSTASEQSPEIVGDYLTCKGFVDAPNIEAVTGESGLQARERLIAVTGVPGLVDSGAVNNCLVEVFETVDSNDVPFPGSSMTLSIVKFQNNEAAMTVFDSTLASVLLSVEQIGDLAEVKQEVIGANSYMLDISVGGIGAIVVFVSEGVFVSMISTSDADGSALLNGAQLVTAAEGVQSRLPGFAQSRFTDQ
;
A
#
# COMPACT_ATOMS: atom_id res chain seq x y z
N MET A 1 34.26 40.45 31.64
CA MET A 1 33.24 39.40 31.88
C MET A 1 31.97 40.10 32.32
N SER A 2 30.97 40.19 31.43
CA SER A 2 29.90 41.19 31.52
C SER A 2 28.77 40.76 32.47
N ILE A 3 28.22 41.73 33.22
CA ILE A 3 27.06 41.62 34.13
C ILE A 3 25.86 40.91 33.46
N PHE A 4 25.76 41.02 32.14
CA PHE A 4 24.74 40.38 31.32
C PHE A 4 24.79 38.83 31.35
N GLN A 5 25.97 38.21 31.49
CA GLN A 5 26.09 36.75 31.57
C GLN A 5 25.77 36.19 32.96
N LEU A 6 25.80 37.02 34.01
CA LEU A 6 25.44 36.62 35.37
C LEU A 6 23.92 36.65 35.60
N LEU A 7 23.20 37.53 34.91
CA LEU A 7 21.74 37.64 34.96
C LEU A 7 21.04 36.49 34.22
N LEU A 8 21.57 36.07 33.06
CA LEU A 8 20.97 34.98 32.26
C LEU A 8 21.05 33.61 32.96
N ARG A 9 22.15 33.36 33.70
CA ARG A 9 22.34 32.11 34.48
C ARG A 9 21.43 32.02 35.72
N ARG A 10 21.06 33.15 36.31
CA ARG A 10 20.15 33.24 37.47
C ARG A 10 18.68 33.11 37.08
N ILE A 11 18.31 33.51 35.86
CA ILE A 11 16.95 33.34 35.33
C ILE A 11 16.70 31.87 34.92
N LEU A 12 17.70 31.19 34.35
CA LEU A 12 17.57 29.77 33.98
C LEU A 12 17.46 28.81 35.17
N THR A 13 17.94 29.18 36.36
CA THR A 13 17.86 28.34 37.56
C THR A 13 16.55 28.49 38.33
N VAL A 14 15.79 29.57 38.13
CA VAL A 14 14.49 29.81 38.79
C VAL A 14 13.33 29.17 38.03
N LEU A 15 13.45 28.97 36.71
CA LEU A 15 12.44 28.25 35.91
C LEU A 15 12.48 26.72 36.07
N ALA A 16 13.59 26.15 36.56
CA ALA A 16 13.76 24.71 36.71
C ALA A 16 13.22 24.14 38.04
N THR A 17 12.78 24.99 38.98
CA THR A 17 12.33 24.58 40.32
C THR A 17 10.83 24.75 40.57
N LEU A 18 10.02 25.11 39.56
CA LEU A 18 8.59 25.40 39.74
C LEU A 18 7.62 24.31 39.23
N PHE A 19 8.09 23.13 38.81
CA PHE A 19 7.23 22.05 38.31
C PHE A 19 7.40 20.70 39.02
N LEU A 20 7.87 20.73 40.27
CA LEU A 20 7.95 19.55 41.14
C LEU A 20 7.40 19.89 42.52
N LEU A 21 6.13 19.55 42.76
CA LEU A 21 5.56 18.86 43.94
C LEU A 21 4.04 19.18 44.06
N VAL A 22 3.11 18.22 43.86
CA VAL A 22 2.55 17.22 44.85
C VAL A 22 1.30 17.84 45.53
N ILE A 23 0.10 17.23 45.70
CA ILE A 23 -0.32 15.93 46.25
C ILE A 23 -1.76 15.56 45.77
N ALA A 24 -1.98 14.25 45.70
CA ALA A 24 -3.22 13.46 45.69
C ALA A 24 -4.45 13.95 46.49
N THR A 25 -5.64 13.55 46.01
CA THR A 25 -6.87 13.11 46.72
C THR A 25 -7.85 12.63 45.61
N VAL A 26 -8.69 11.60 45.66
CA VAL A 26 -9.19 10.61 46.63
C VAL A 26 -9.49 9.33 45.81
N GLY A 27 -9.19 8.15 46.35
CA GLY A 27 -9.67 6.89 45.78
C GLY A 27 -11.18 6.72 45.96
N CYS A 28 -11.88 6.35 44.90
CA CYS A 28 -13.17 5.68 44.98
C CYS A 28 -13.10 4.38 44.17
N SER A 29 -13.39 3.30 44.89
CA SER A 29 -13.62 1.93 44.45
C SER A 29 -14.39 1.80 43.14
N GLY A 30 -13.87 0.98 42.22
CA GLY A 30 -14.57 0.61 41.00
C GLY A 30 -13.97 -0.64 40.39
N TRP A 31 -14.55 -1.77 40.77
CA TRP A 31 -14.45 -3.09 40.14
C TRP A 31 -14.44 -3.02 38.60
N SER A 32 -13.63 -3.88 37.97
CA SER A 32 -13.50 -4.17 36.53
C SER A 32 -14.32 -3.34 35.54
N ASN A 33 -13.61 -2.66 34.65
CA ASN A 33 -13.50 -3.13 33.27
C ASN A 33 -12.42 -2.31 32.59
N SER A 34 -11.27 -2.94 32.35
CA SER A 34 -10.39 -2.53 31.28
C SER A 34 -11.25 -2.48 30.02
N THR A 35 -11.64 -1.29 29.59
CA THR A 35 -12.11 -1.08 28.23
C THR A 35 -10.93 -1.46 27.36
N ALA A 36 -10.93 -2.71 26.90
CA ALA A 36 -10.25 -3.08 25.68
C ALA A 36 -10.60 -1.96 24.70
N SER A 37 -9.58 -1.25 24.23
CA SER A 37 -9.70 -0.45 23.03
C SER A 37 -10.31 -1.41 22.02
N GLU A 38 -11.57 -1.19 21.62
CA GLU A 38 -12.13 -1.84 20.45
C GLU A 38 -11.25 -1.39 19.30
N GLN A 39 -10.18 -2.15 19.03
CA GLN A 39 -9.51 -2.10 17.75
C GLN A 39 -10.63 -2.40 16.75
N SER A 40 -10.99 -1.38 15.97
CA SER A 40 -11.80 -1.58 14.78
C SER A 40 -11.23 -2.81 14.08
N PRO A 41 -12.06 -3.80 13.70
CA PRO A 41 -11.55 -5.00 13.06
C PRO A 41 -10.67 -4.57 11.90
N GLU A 42 -9.41 -5.02 11.94
CA GLU A 42 -8.48 -4.79 10.84
C GLU A 42 -9.13 -5.39 9.59
N ILE A 43 -9.33 -4.56 8.57
CA ILE A 43 -9.92 -5.02 7.32
C ILE A 43 -8.88 -5.92 6.66
N VAL A 44 -9.14 -7.23 6.70
CA VAL A 44 -8.31 -8.24 6.05
C VAL A 44 -8.98 -8.65 4.75
N GLY A 45 -8.20 -8.71 3.67
CA GLY A 45 -8.70 -9.10 2.35
C GLY A 45 -9.15 -10.56 2.28
N ASP A 46 -10.01 -10.87 1.32
CA ASP A 46 -10.52 -12.23 1.10
C ASP A 46 -10.34 -12.65 -0.36
N TYR A 47 -9.49 -13.65 -0.58
CA TYR A 47 -9.18 -14.18 -1.92
C TYR A 47 -10.37 -14.85 -2.63
N LEU A 48 -11.45 -15.19 -1.92
CA LEU A 48 -12.64 -15.81 -2.52
C LEU A 48 -13.62 -14.77 -3.05
N THR A 49 -13.67 -13.59 -2.42
CA THR A 49 -14.57 -12.49 -2.80
C THR A 49 -13.85 -11.33 -3.47
N CYS A 50 -12.52 -11.30 -3.40
CA CYS A 50 -11.66 -10.20 -3.82
C CYS A 50 -11.91 -8.88 -3.09
N LYS A 51 -12.61 -8.92 -1.95
CA LYS A 51 -12.94 -7.75 -1.13
C LYS A 51 -11.91 -7.52 -0.04
N GLY A 52 -11.86 -6.30 0.48
CA GLY A 52 -11.04 -5.93 1.63
C GLY A 52 -9.55 -5.71 1.33
N PHE A 53 -9.10 -5.92 0.09
CA PHE A 53 -7.73 -5.59 -0.31
C PHE A 53 -7.57 -4.09 -0.57
N VAL A 54 -8.49 -3.53 -1.37
CA VAL A 54 -8.60 -2.10 -1.67
C VAL A 54 -10.06 -1.76 -1.95
N ASP A 55 -10.49 -0.57 -1.56
CA ASP A 55 -11.78 0.02 -1.93
C ASP A 55 -11.60 1.49 -2.35
N ALA A 56 -12.69 2.11 -2.83
CA ALA A 56 -12.68 3.51 -3.22
C ALA A 56 -12.24 4.44 -2.07
N PRO A 57 -12.81 4.36 -0.84
CA PRO A 57 -12.35 5.17 0.29
C PRO A 57 -10.85 5.06 0.60
N ASN A 58 -10.25 3.88 0.42
CA ASN A 58 -8.80 3.70 0.60
C ASN A 58 -8.00 4.54 -0.40
N ILE A 59 -8.43 4.60 -1.66
CA ILE A 59 -7.76 5.36 -2.72
C ILE A 59 -8.05 6.86 -2.61
N GLU A 60 -9.27 7.25 -2.26
CA GLU A 60 -9.64 8.65 -1.98
C GLU A 60 -8.77 9.23 -0.85
N ALA A 61 -8.49 8.45 0.19
CA ALA A 61 -7.61 8.89 1.27
C ALA A 61 -6.14 9.13 0.83
N VAL A 62 -5.67 8.46 -0.22
CA VAL A 62 -4.31 8.61 -0.76
C VAL A 62 -4.23 9.73 -1.79
N THR A 63 -5.27 9.88 -2.60
CA THR A 63 -5.32 10.80 -3.74
C THR A 63 -5.86 12.18 -3.36
N GLY A 64 -6.77 12.25 -2.39
CA GLY A 64 -7.58 13.43 -2.10
C GLY A 64 -8.81 13.57 -3.00
N GLU A 65 -9.00 12.65 -3.94
CA GLU A 65 -10.18 12.59 -4.81
C GLU A 65 -11.41 12.12 -4.05
N SER A 66 -12.59 12.29 -4.66
CA SER A 66 -13.86 11.84 -4.07
C SER A 66 -14.83 11.35 -5.12
N GLY A 67 -15.73 10.44 -4.73
CA GLY A 67 -16.72 9.85 -5.62
C GLY A 67 -16.16 8.69 -6.45
N LEU A 68 -15.03 8.11 -6.04
CA LEU A 68 -14.47 6.94 -6.71
C LEU A 68 -15.39 5.72 -6.52
N GLN A 69 -15.36 4.83 -7.50
CA GLN A 69 -16.03 3.52 -7.45
C GLN A 69 -15.00 2.42 -7.47
N ALA A 70 -15.34 1.27 -6.90
CA ALA A 70 -14.52 0.07 -6.91
C ALA A 70 -15.30 -1.11 -7.51
N ARG A 71 -14.62 -1.95 -8.28
CA ARG A 71 -15.15 -3.21 -8.82
C ARG A 71 -14.20 -4.34 -8.57
N GLU A 72 -14.69 -5.37 -7.90
CA GLU A 72 -13.96 -6.60 -7.66
C GLU A 72 -14.41 -7.71 -8.62
N ARG A 73 -13.44 -8.47 -9.14
CA ARG A 73 -13.68 -9.61 -10.03
C ARG A 73 -12.78 -10.77 -9.62
N LEU A 74 -13.41 -11.89 -9.30
CA LEU A 74 -12.72 -13.17 -9.19
C LEU A 74 -12.49 -13.73 -10.59
N ILE A 75 -11.23 -13.92 -10.97
CA ILE A 75 -10.86 -14.54 -12.24
C ILE A 75 -10.50 -15.98 -11.95
N ALA A 76 -11.19 -16.93 -12.60
CA ALA A 76 -10.83 -18.33 -12.48
C ALA A 76 -9.39 -18.53 -12.97
N VAL A 77 -8.53 -19.17 -12.17
CA VAL A 77 -7.13 -19.42 -12.53
C VAL A 77 -7.02 -20.24 -13.82
N THR A 78 -7.97 -21.15 -14.06
CA THR A 78 -8.09 -21.93 -15.31
C THR A 78 -8.45 -21.09 -16.53
N GLY A 79 -8.95 -19.87 -16.32
CA GLY A 79 -9.29 -18.91 -17.37
C GLY A 79 -8.10 -18.08 -17.86
N VAL A 80 -6.95 -18.16 -17.19
CA VAL A 80 -5.71 -17.45 -17.59
C VAL A 80 -4.65 -18.49 -18.01
N PRO A 81 -4.24 -18.51 -19.29
CA PRO A 81 -3.23 -19.45 -19.77
C PRO A 81 -1.93 -19.39 -18.94
N GLY A 82 -1.40 -20.56 -18.58
CA GLY A 82 -0.17 -20.71 -17.79
C GLY A 82 -0.31 -20.42 -16.29
N LEU A 83 -1.42 -19.84 -15.84
CA LEU A 83 -1.58 -19.44 -14.44
C LEU A 83 -1.76 -20.65 -13.50
N VAL A 84 -2.54 -21.66 -13.91
CA VAL A 84 -2.67 -22.92 -13.14
C VAL A 84 -1.34 -23.66 -13.08
N ASP A 85 -0.62 -23.74 -14.21
CA ASP A 85 0.66 -24.45 -14.31
C ASP A 85 1.75 -23.77 -13.46
N SER A 86 1.63 -22.46 -13.23
CA SER A 86 2.49 -21.72 -12.31
C SER A 86 2.18 -21.95 -10.83
N GLY A 87 1.15 -22.74 -10.49
CA GLY A 87 0.78 -23.05 -9.11
C GLY A 87 -0.15 -22.02 -8.46
N ALA A 88 -0.83 -21.19 -9.24
CA ALA A 88 -1.82 -20.25 -8.72
C ALA A 88 -3.09 -20.97 -8.22
N VAL A 89 -3.64 -20.50 -7.10
CA VAL A 89 -4.88 -21.01 -6.48
C VAL A 89 -6.01 -19.99 -6.44
N ASN A 90 -5.68 -18.69 -6.42
CA ASN A 90 -6.66 -17.61 -6.52
C ASN A 90 -6.11 -16.49 -7.40
N ASN A 91 -6.99 -15.80 -8.12
CA ASN A 91 -6.66 -14.63 -8.90
C ASN A 91 -7.79 -13.60 -8.75
N CYS A 92 -7.44 -12.44 -8.21
CA CYS A 92 -8.33 -11.33 -7.97
C CYS A 92 -7.92 -10.12 -8.81
N LEU A 93 -8.92 -9.46 -9.38
CA LEU A 93 -8.79 -8.17 -10.04
C LEU A 93 -9.68 -7.16 -9.35
N VAL A 94 -9.14 -6.03 -8.92
CA VAL A 94 -9.89 -4.90 -8.38
C VAL A 94 -9.57 -3.66 -9.19
N GLU A 95 -10.60 -3.00 -9.71
CA GLU A 95 -10.48 -1.73 -10.43
C GLU A 95 -11.05 -0.62 -9.54
N VAL A 96 -10.31 0.48 -9.36
CA VAL A 96 -10.83 1.69 -8.70
C VAL A 96 -10.73 2.85 -9.69
N PHE A 97 -11.81 3.59 -9.87
CA PHE A 97 -11.92 4.58 -10.95
C PHE A 97 -12.94 5.66 -10.63
N GLU A 98 -12.80 6.80 -11.30
CA GLU A 98 -13.82 7.84 -11.33
C GLU A 98 -14.98 7.42 -12.24
N THR A 99 -16.24 7.63 -11.83
CA THR A 99 -17.39 7.40 -12.71
C THR A 99 -17.44 8.49 -13.78
N VAL A 100 -17.07 8.15 -15.02
CA VAL A 100 -16.96 9.15 -16.09
C VAL A 100 -18.10 9.11 -17.11
N ASP A 101 -18.89 8.03 -17.15
CA ASP A 101 -20.09 7.94 -17.98
C ASP A 101 -21.17 7.02 -17.38
N SER A 102 -22.34 6.94 -18.03
CA SER A 102 -23.45 6.06 -17.60
C SER A 102 -23.16 4.57 -17.74
N ASN A 103 -22.11 4.20 -18.48
CA ASN A 103 -21.67 2.82 -18.68
C ASN A 103 -20.52 2.46 -17.77
N ASP A 104 -20.08 3.43 -16.95
CA ASP A 104 -19.19 3.20 -15.85
C ASP A 104 -17.80 2.77 -16.42
N VAL A 105 -17.42 3.32 -17.58
CA VAL A 105 -16.15 3.03 -18.27
C VAL A 105 -15.10 4.07 -17.89
N PRO A 106 -13.96 3.66 -17.27
CA PRO A 106 -12.91 4.60 -16.91
C PRO A 106 -12.17 5.13 -18.15
N PHE A 107 -11.79 6.40 -18.13
CA PHE A 107 -10.83 6.93 -19.10
C PHE A 107 -9.39 6.60 -18.64
N PRO A 108 -8.42 6.55 -19.57
CA PRO A 108 -7.01 6.59 -19.20
C PRO A 108 -6.75 7.78 -18.27
N GLY A 109 -5.89 7.62 -17.26
CA GLY A 109 -5.64 8.65 -16.26
C GLY A 109 -6.58 8.62 -15.06
N SER A 110 -7.79 8.08 -15.17
CA SER A 110 -8.82 8.15 -14.11
C SER A 110 -9.06 6.83 -13.38
N SER A 111 -8.11 5.89 -13.45
CA SER A 111 -8.24 4.57 -12.83
C SER A 111 -6.94 3.97 -12.34
N MET A 112 -7.10 3.00 -11.45
CA MET A 112 -6.09 2.02 -11.07
C MET A 112 -6.63 0.61 -11.21
N THR A 113 -5.74 -0.34 -11.43
CA THR A 113 -6.04 -1.77 -11.43
C THR A 113 -5.10 -2.50 -10.48
N LEU A 114 -5.66 -3.33 -9.61
CA LEU A 114 -4.97 -4.20 -8.66
C LEU A 114 -5.20 -5.65 -9.08
N SER A 115 -4.13 -6.37 -9.39
CA SER A 115 -4.12 -7.80 -9.60
C SER A 115 -3.43 -8.48 -8.42
N ILE A 116 -4.09 -9.49 -7.85
CA ILE A 116 -3.57 -10.30 -6.74
C ILE A 116 -3.66 -11.76 -7.16
N VAL A 117 -2.51 -12.43 -7.23
CA VAL A 117 -2.44 -13.86 -7.51
C VAL A 117 -1.86 -14.57 -6.29
N LYS A 118 -2.65 -15.46 -5.70
CA LYS A 118 -2.19 -16.34 -4.63
C LYS A 118 -1.68 -17.64 -5.21
N PHE A 119 -0.51 -18.08 -4.76
CA PHE A 119 0.12 -19.33 -5.14
C PHE A 119 0.06 -20.36 -4.01
N GLN A 120 0.30 -21.62 -4.36
CA GLN A 120 0.40 -22.72 -3.38
C GLN A 120 1.57 -22.54 -2.41
N ASN A 121 2.65 -21.88 -2.85
CA ASN A 121 3.85 -21.66 -2.06
C ASN A 121 4.58 -20.37 -2.50
N ASN A 122 5.53 -19.93 -1.68
CA ASN A 122 6.29 -18.71 -1.93
C ASN A 122 7.22 -18.81 -3.15
N GLU A 123 7.78 -20.00 -3.42
CA GLU A 123 8.71 -20.23 -4.52
C GLU A 123 8.05 -19.98 -5.88
N ALA A 124 6.79 -20.38 -6.04
CA ALA A 124 6.00 -20.14 -7.23
C ALA A 124 5.74 -18.64 -7.46
N ALA A 125 5.35 -17.90 -6.42
CA ALA A 125 5.15 -16.46 -6.51
C ALA A 125 6.45 -15.72 -6.84
N MET A 126 7.57 -16.11 -6.20
CA MET A 126 8.89 -15.54 -6.47
C MET A 126 9.37 -15.84 -7.89
N THR A 127 9.09 -17.03 -8.42
CA THR A 127 9.43 -17.37 -9.82
C THR A 127 8.74 -16.43 -10.80
N VAL A 128 7.45 -16.13 -10.58
CA VAL A 128 6.70 -15.17 -11.40
C VAL A 128 7.26 -13.76 -11.22
N PHE A 129 7.59 -13.37 -9.99
CA PHE A 129 8.22 -12.07 -9.71
C PHE A 129 9.55 -11.89 -10.43
N ASP A 130 10.48 -12.82 -10.29
CA ASP A 130 11.80 -12.77 -10.91
C ASP A 130 11.70 -12.75 -12.44
N SER A 131 10.82 -13.58 -13.01
CA SER A 131 10.56 -13.59 -14.46
C SER A 131 9.97 -12.26 -14.96
N THR A 132 9.06 -11.66 -14.19
CA THR A 132 8.42 -10.40 -14.55
C THR A 132 9.42 -9.24 -14.43
N LEU A 133 10.19 -9.19 -13.33
CA LEU A 133 11.23 -8.19 -13.12
C LEU A 133 12.31 -8.27 -14.20
N ALA A 134 12.79 -9.47 -14.55
CA ALA A 134 13.74 -9.64 -15.64
C ALA A 134 13.20 -9.11 -16.98
N SER A 135 11.93 -9.39 -17.27
CA SER A 135 11.26 -8.90 -18.49
C SER A 135 11.12 -7.37 -18.48
N VAL A 136 10.80 -6.78 -17.34
CA VAL A 136 10.70 -5.33 -17.14
C VAL A 136 12.06 -4.67 -17.33
N LEU A 137 13.12 -5.18 -16.69
CA LEU A 137 14.48 -4.63 -16.82
C LEU A 137 14.96 -4.66 -18.27
N LEU A 138 14.76 -5.79 -18.97
CA LEU A 138 15.09 -5.89 -20.41
C LEU A 138 14.28 -4.91 -21.27
N SER A 139 13.02 -4.65 -20.92
CA SER A 139 12.17 -3.70 -21.63
C SER A 139 12.63 -2.25 -21.39
N VAL A 140 13.00 -1.91 -20.16
CA VAL A 140 13.53 -0.58 -19.81
C VAL A 140 14.84 -0.29 -20.55
N GLU A 141 15.75 -1.25 -20.67
CA GLU A 141 16.97 -1.11 -21.47
C GLU A 141 16.68 -0.79 -22.95
N GLN A 142 15.53 -1.23 -23.49
CA GLN A 142 15.13 -0.96 -24.87
C GLN A 142 14.49 0.42 -25.07
N ILE A 143 13.73 0.91 -24.08
CA ILE A 143 13.01 2.19 -24.15
C ILE A 143 13.80 3.36 -23.53
N GLY A 144 14.90 3.08 -22.83
CA GLY A 144 15.82 4.06 -22.28
C GLY A 144 15.15 4.95 -21.23
N ASP A 145 15.45 6.25 -21.28
CA ASP A 145 15.01 7.27 -20.30
C ASP A 145 13.49 7.50 -20.26
N LEU A 146 12.71 6.77 -21.06
CA LEU A 146 11.25 6.81 -21.07
C LEU A 146 10.63 5.95 -19.96
N ALA A 147 11.43 5.12 -19.28
CA ALA A 147 11.00 4.38 -18.11
C ALA A 147 12.11 4.26 -17.06
N GLU A 148 11.70 4.15 -15.80
CA GLU A 148 12.60 3.99 -14.65
C GLU A 148 12.11 2.83 -13.78
N VAL A 149 13.04 1.96 -13.34
CA VAL A 149 12.76 0.90 -12.38
C VAL A 149 13.39 1.24 -11.04
N LYS A 150 12.57 1.27 -9.98
CA LYS A 150 13.01 1.40 -8.59
C LYS A 150 12.71 0.10 -7.88
N GLN A 151 13.74 -0.61 -7.45
CA GLN A 151 13.58 -1.85 -6.67
C GLN A 151 13.42 -1.54 -5.19
N GLU A 152 12.88 -2.50 -4.45
CA GLU A 152 12.74 -2.49 -2.99
C GLU A 152 11.81 -1.39 -2.42
N VAL A 153 10.82 -0.95 -3.21
CA VAL A 153 9.92 0.16 -2.85
C VAL A 153 8.97 -0.13 -1.67
N ILE A 154 8.62 -1.39 -1.43
CA ILE A 154 7.74 -1.86 -0.33
C ILE A 154 8.43 -3.00 0.47
N GLY A 155 9.74 -3.17 0.27
CA GLY A 155 10.57 -4.25 0.84
C GLY A 155 11.30 -5.06 -0.23
N ALA A 156 12.14 -6.02 0.18
CA ALA A 156 13.12 -6.68 -0.70
C ALA A 156 12.53 -7.28 -1.99
N ASN A 157 11.34 -7.86 -1.93
CA ASN A 157 10.69 -8.49 -3.08
C ASN A 157 9.65 -7.55 -3.72
N SER A 158 10.09 -6.36 -4.11
CA SER A 158 9.22 -5.38 -4.76
C SER A 158 9.95 -4.50 -5.76
N TYR A 159 9.21 -3.91 -6.70
CA TYR A 159 9.69 -2.86 -7.56
C TYR A 159 8.55 -1.93 -8.00
N MET A 160 8.91 -0.73 -8.40
CA MET A 160 8.07 0.19 -9.15
C MET A 160 8.69 0.40 -10.53
N LEU A 161 7.86 0.31 -11.56
CA LEU A 161 8.16 0.73 -12.92
C LEU A 161 7.37 2.01 -13.19
N ASP A 162 8.07 3.10 -13.46
CA ASP A 162 7.51 4.39 -13.88
C ASP A 162 7.73 4.54 -15.38
N ILE A 163 6.67 4.78 -16.15
CA ILE A 163 6.72 4.88 -17.61
C ILE A 163 6.12 6.22 -18.03
N SER A 164 6.96 7.08 -18.59
CA SER A 164 6.58 8.43 -19.03
C SER A 164 5.91 8.46 -20.42
N VAL A 165 5.70 7.30 -21.05
CA VAL A 165 5.16 7.17 -22.41
C VAL A 165 4.08 6.10 -22.50
N GLY A 166 3.20 6.23 -23.50
CA GLY A 166 2.22 5.18 -23.82
C GLY A 166 1.04 5.06 -22.85
N GLY A 167 0.83 6.05 -21.96
CA GLY A 167 -0.31 6.08 -21.05
C GLY A 167 -0.27 5.03 -19.94
N ILE A 168 0.87 4.38 -19.69
CA ILE A 168 0.98 3.31 -18.70
C ILE A 168 1.10 3.87 -17.27
N GLY A 169 1.70 5.07 -17.11
CA GLY A 169 1.88 5.70 -15.82
C GLY A 169 2.85 4.89 -14.95
N ALA A 170 2.36 4.37 -13.83
CA ALA A 170 3.19 3.62 -12.89
C ALA A 170 2.63 2.21 -12.62
N ILE A 171 3.54 1.27 -12.37
CA ILE A 171 3.27 -0.10 -11.96
C ILE A 171 4.06 -0.39 -10.69
N VAL A 172 3.41 -0.86 -9.63
CA VAL A 172 4.05 -1.36 -8.42
C VAL A 172 3.78 -2.85 -8.29
N VAL A 173 4.84 -3.64 -8.14
CA VAL A 173 4.76 -5.09 -7.97
C VAL A 173 5.47 -5.49 -6.70
N PHE A 174 4.88 -6.40 -5.93
CA PHE A 174 5.53 -7.02 -4.78
C PHE A 174 5.08 -8.46 -4.55
N VAL A 175 5.90 -9.22 -3.82
CA VAL A 175 5.55 -10.56 -3.32
C VAL A 175 5.54 -10.56 -1.80
N SER A 176 4.50 -11.16 -1.21
CA SER A 176 4.39 -11.41 0.23
C SER A 176 3.78 -12.79 0.46
N GLU A 177 4.50 -13.69 1.14
CA GLU A 177 4.01 -15.02 1.57
C GLU A 177 3.30 -15.83 0.46
N GLY A 178 3.89 -15.93 -0.73
CA GLY A 178 3.27 -16.64 -1.86
C GLY A 178 2.13 -15.90 -2.54
N VAL A 179 2.01 -14.60 -2.32
CA VAL A 179 1.06 -13.72 -3.01
C VAL A 179 1.85 -12.76 -3.89
N PHE A 180 1.60 -12.81 -5.20
CA PHE A 180 2.08 -11.82 -6.16
C PHE A 180 1.03 -10.72 -6.30
N VAL A 181 1.44 -9.47 -6.10
CA VAL A 181 0.58 -8.31 -6.23
C VAL A 181 1.14 -7.39 -7.30
N SER A 182 0.29 -6.94 -8.22
CA SER A 182 0.61 -5.93 -9.23
C SER A 182 -0.47 -4.85 -9.19
N MET A 183 -0.09 -3.62 -8.90
CA MET A 183 -0.96 -2.46 -8.93
C MET A 183 -0.50 -1.51 -10.02
N ILE A 184 -1.42 -1.03 -10.85
CA ILE A 184 -1.15 -0.21 -12.03
C ILE A 184 -2.03 1.03 -11.95
N SER A 185 -1.47 2.22 -12.22
CA SER A 185 -2.24 3.43 -12.51
C SER A 185 -1.80 4.00 -13.85
N THR A 186 -2.72 3.97 -14.82
CA THR A 186 -2.49 4.48 -16.17
C THR A 186 -2.54 6.00 -16.21
N SER A 187 -1.73 6.62 -17.05
CA SER A 187 -1.77 8.06 -17.31
C SER A 187 -2.61 8.40 -18.54
N ASP A 188 -3.21 9.58 -18.55
CA ASP A 188 -3.81 10.18 -19.74
C ASP A 188 -2.75 10.74 -20.71
N ALA A 189 -3.21 11.41 -21.77
CA ALA A 189 -2.35 12.02 -22.78
C ALA A 189 -1.47 13.17 -22.25
N ASP A 190 -1.87 13.78 -21.13
CA ASP A 190 -1.14 14.88 -20.47
C ASP A 190 -0.17 14.35 -19.40
N GLY A 191 -0.16 13.02 -19.17
CA GLY A 191 0.67 12.36 -18.17
C GLY A 191 0.02 12.30 -16.78
N SER A 192 -1.23 12.73 -16.63
CA SER A 192 -1.95 12.70 -15.36
C SER A 192 -2.48 11.30 -15.08
N ALA A 193 -2.31 10.80 -13.86
CA ALA A 193 -2.80 9.52 -13.40
C ALA A 193 -3.56 9.68 -12.08
N LEU A 194 -4.50 8.77 -11.80
CA LEU A 194 -5.26 8.74 -10.55
C LEU A 194 -4.31 8.64 -9.35
N LEU A 195 -3.27 7.80 -9.46
CA LEU A 195 -2.18 7.75 -8.50
C LEU A 195 -0.86 7.99 -9.23
N ASN A 196 -0.08 8.98 -8.80
CA ASN A 196 1.32 9.07 -9.19
C ASN A 196 2.16 7.94 -8.55
N GLY A 197 3.41 7.76 -8.97
CA GLY A 197 4.24 6.66 -8.49
C GLY A 197 4.37 6.56 -6.95
N ALA A 198 4.52 7.69 -6.25
CA ALA A 198 4.61 7.69 -4.79
C ALA A 198 3.27 7.31 -4.13
N GLN A 199 2.17 7.85 -4.63
CA GLN A 199 0.82 7.50 -4.16
C GLN A 199 0.50 6.03 -4.44
N LEU A 200 0.93 5.48 -5.57
CA LEU A 200 0.75 4.09 -5.94
C LEU A 200 1.52 3.16 -4.98
N VAL A 201 2.74 3.53 -4.60
CA VAL A 201 3.50 2.82 -3.57
C VAL A 201 2.75 2.84 -2.23
N THR A 202 2.27 4.00 -1.77
CA THR A 202 1.47 4.10 -0.53
C THR A 202 0.20 3.25 -0.57
N ALA A 203 -0.52 3.25 -1.71
CA ALA A 203 -1.70 2.41 -1.88
C ALA A 203 -1.35 0.91 -1.83
N ALA A 204 -0.23 0.52 -2.44
CA ALA A 204 0.26 -0.85 -2.43
C ALA A 204 0.76 -1.30 -1.04
N GLU A 205 1.35 -0.43 -0.23
CA GLU A 205 1.64 -0.70 1.19
C GLU A 205 0.36 -0.97 1.97
N GLY A 206 -0.69 -0.19 1.71
CA GLY A 206 -2.02 -0.42 2.29
C GLY A 206 -2.63 -1.75 1.86
N VAL A 207 -2.41 -2.19 0.63
CA VAL A 207 -2.79 -3.55 0.20
C VAL A 207 -1.98 -4.61 0.92
N GLN A 208 -0.66 -4.43 1.03
CA GLN A 208 0.24 -5.36 1.71
C GLN A 208 -0.21 -5.60 3.16
N SER A 209 -0.57 -4.54 3.89
CA SER A 209 -1.03 -4.65 5.28
C SER A 209 -2.34 -5.43 5.44
N ARG A 210 -3.16 -5.51 4.39
CA ARG A 210 -4.45 -6.21 4.40
C ARG A 210 -4.37 -7.63 3.84
N LEU A 211 -3.20 -8.09 3.41
CA LEU A 211 -3.05 -9.47 2.95
C LEU A 211 -3.27 -10.45 4.12
N PRO A 212 -4.12 -11.49 3.97
CA PRO A 212 -4.23 -12.55 4.96
C PRO A 212 -2.87 -13.16 5.29
N GLY A 213 -2.52 -13.16 6.58
CA GLY A 213 -1.24 -13.71 7.09
C GLY A 213 -0.18 -12.65 7.39
N PHE A 214 -0.27 -11.46 6.79
CA PHE A 214 0.79 -10.44 6.86
C PHE A 214 1.13 -9.97 8.28
N ALA A 215 0.14 -9.77 9.14
CA ALA A 215 0.40 -9.37 10.53
C ALA A 215 1.13 -10.46 11.32
N GLN A 216 0.98 -11.74 10.97
CA GLN A 216 1.57 -12.87 11.69
C GLN A 216 3.05 -13.07 11.36
N SER A 217 3.50 -12.80 10.13
CA SER A 217 4.91 -12.92 9.75
C SER A 217 5.82 -11.89 10.42
N ARG A 218 5.34 -10.66 10.66
CA ARG A 218 6.14 -9.63 11.36
C ARG A 218 6.49 -10.00 12.81
N PHE A 219 5.74 -10.90 13.44
CA PHE A 219 5.99 -11.32 14.83
C PHE A 219 6.78 -12.63 14.94
N THR A 220 7.04 -13.33 13.82
CA THR A 220 7.86 -14.55 13.81
C THR A 220 9.32 -14.29 13.44
N ASP A 221 9.65 -13.09 12.94
CA ASP A 221 11.02 -12.68 12.57
C ASP A 221 11.76 -11.88 13.68
N GLN A 222 11.26 -11.91 14.93
CA GLN A 222 11.96 -11.39 16.13
C GLN A 222 12.34 -12.53 17.08
#